data_AF-A0A536ZDB8-F1
#
_entry.id   AF-A0A536ZDB8-F1
#
_cell.length_a   1.000
_cell.length_b   1.000
_cell.length_c   1.000
_cell.angle_alpha   90.00
_cell.angle_beta   90.00
_cell.angle_gamma   90.00
#
_symmetry.space_group_name_H-M   'P 1'
#
loop_
_entity.id
_entity.type
_entity.pdbx_description
1 polymer ?
#
loop_
_entity_poly.entity_id
_entity_poly.type
_entity_poly.pdbx_seq_one_letter_code
_entity_poly.pdbx_strand_id
1 'polypeptide(L)'
;GSVPPILQHAQQGKAKCVLLTSADRIAALPSASGLRDLGIPDEETILWRAVLAPKGTPPAKVAELEAVFEKAANAPATRKFLDDAGEQLLIRKGPALRQYIDKEYDALGKLAKALNLAPQ
;
A
#
# COMPACT_ATOMS: atom_id res chain seq x y z
N GLY A 1 -5.29 -8.54 -2.82
CA GLY A 1 -6.10 -7.61 -3.64
C GLY A 1 -6.31 -6.32 -2.87
N SER A 2 -6.67 -5.22 -3.51
CA SER A 2 -6.94 -3.95 -2.80
C SER A 2 -8.36 -3.94 -2.20
N VAL A 3 -8.59 -3.05 -1.23
CA VAL A 3 -9.90 -2.88 -0.55
C VAL A 3 -11.02 -2.34 -1.47
N PRO A 4 -10.78 -1.33 -2.33
CA PRO A 4 -11.88 -0.69 -3.07
C PRO A 4 -12.75 -1.64 -3.92
N PRO A 5 -12.18 -2.61 -4.67
CA PRO A 5 -12.98 -3.52 -5.49
C PRO A 5 -13.94 -4.42 -4.70
N ILE A 6 -13.61 -4.79 -3.46
CA ILE A 6 -14.43 -5.71 -2.65
C ILE A 6 -15.41 -4.97 -1.72
N LEU A 7 -15.14 -3.69 -1.41
CA LEU A 7 -15.85 -2.93 -0.39
C LEU A 7 -17.37 -2.89 -0.62
N GLN A 8 -17.82 -2.59 -1.84
CA GLN A 8 -19.25 -2.54 -2.17
C GLN A 8 -19.92 -3.91 -2.00
N HIS A 9 -19.24 -5.00 -2.40
CA HIS A 9 -19.77 -6.35 -2.23
C HIS A 9 -19.86 -6.74 -0.76
N ALA A 10 -18.88 -6.33 0.05
CA ALA A 10 -18.89 -6.55 1.49
C ALA A 10 -20.04 -5.79 2.19
N GLN A 11 -20.23 -4.51 1.83
CA GLN A 11 -21.33 -3.68 2.34
C GLN A 11 -22.71 -4.23 1.95
N GLN A 12 -22.85 -4.82 0.76
CA GLN A 12 -24.07 -5.46 0.28
C GLN A 12 -24.29 -6.87 0.85
N GLY A 13 -23.37 -7.39 1.69
CA GLY A 13 -23.45 -8.75 2.22
C GLY A 13 -23.21 -9.85 1.19
N LYS A 14 -22.73 -9.50 -0.02
CA LYS A 14 -22.43 -10.46 -1.10
C LYS A 14 -21.05 -11.09 -0.98
N ALA A 15 -20.18 -10.48 -0.18
CA ALA A 15 -18.86 -11.01 0.16
C ALA A 15 -18.58 -10.76 1.65
N LYS A 16 -17.72 -11.58 2.25
CA LYS A 16 -17.22 -11.36 3.61
C LYS A 16 -15.70 -11.34 3.56
N CYS A 17 -15.10 -10.18 3.82
CA CYS A 17 -13.67 -10.09 4.06
C CYS A 17 -13.40 -10.67 5.46
N VAL A 18 -12.64 -11.76 5.54
CA VAL A 18 -12.28 -12.42 6.81
C VAL A 18 -10.90 -12.02 7.30
N LEU A 19 -10.00 -11.69 6.37
CA LEU A 19 -8.61 -11.36 6.64
C LEU A 19 -8.13 -10.29 5.67
N LEU A 20 -7.44 -9.29 6.21
CA LEU A 20 -6.66 -8.32 5.48
C LEU A 20 -5.20 -8.81 5.41
N THR A 21 -4.53 -8.54 4.29
CA THR A 21 -3.08 -8.78 4.16
C THR A 21 -2.24 -7.65 4.77
N SER A 22 -2.88 -6.62 5.31
CA SER A 22 -2.25 -5.63 6.18
C SER A 22 -2.09 -6.16 7.60
N ALA A 23 -1.09 -5.66 8.33
CA ALA A 23 -0.90 -5.95 9.74
C ALA A 23 -2.10 -5.45 10.55
N ASP A 24 -2.51 -4.21 10.28
CA ASP A 24 -3.57 -3.53 11.02
C ASP A 24 -4.93 -3.65 10.32
N ARG A 25 -6.00 -3.50 11.11
CA ARG A 25 -7.38 -3.49 10.62
C ARG A 25 -7.68 -2.22 9.84
N ILE A 26 -8.64 -2.31 8.91
CA ILE A 26 -9.12 -1.18 8.11
C ILE A 26 -10.57 -0.89 8.50
N ALA A 27 -10.86 0.37 8.87
CA ALA A 27 -12.19 0.78 9.37
C ALA A 27 -13.33 0.49 8.39
N ALA A 28 -13.06 0.55 7.08
CA ALA A 28 -14.02 0.24 6.02
C ALA A 28 -14.45 -1.24 5.99
N LEU A 29 -13.66 -2.14 6.59
CA LEU A 29 -13.93 -3.59 6.67
C LEU A 29 -13.83 -4.06 8.13
N PRO A 30 -14.73 -3.60 9.02
CA PRO A 30 -14.58 -3.75 10.48
C PRO A 30 -14.70 -5.20 10.97
N SER A 31 -15.24 -6.10 10.15
CA SER A 31 -15.37 -7.52 10.45
C SER A 31 -14.14 -8.35 10.07
N ALA A 32 -13.16 -7.77 9.38
CA ALA A 32 -11.94 -8.45 8.96
C ALA A 32 -10.84 -8.31 10.02
N SER A 33 -10.10 -9.39 10.26
CA SER A 33 -8.86 -9.37 11.04
C SER A 33 -7.70 -8.82 10.21
N GLY A 34 -6.72 -8.21 10.88
CA GLY A 34 -5.39 -7.96 10.30
C GLY A 34 -4.43 -9.10 10.65
N LEU A 35 -3.26 -9.15 10.01
CA LEU A 35 -2.24 -10.17 10.31
C LEU A 35 -1.69 -10.05 11.74
N ARG A 36 -1.79 -8.86 12.36
CA ARG A 36 -1.45 -8.67 13.77
C ARG A 36 -2.35 -9.48 14.71
N ASP A 37 -3.63 -9.62 14.38
CA ASP A 37 -4.57 -10.44 15.16
C ASP A 37 -4.19 -11.93 15.14
N LEU A 38 -3.40 -12.35 14.14
CA LEU A 38 -2.89 -13.71 13.96
C LEU A 38 -1.48 -13.91 14.54
N GLY A 39 -0.88 -12.88 15.13
CA GLY A 39 0.49 -12.94 15.66
C GLY A 39 1.60 -12.93 14.60
N ILE A 40 1.28 -12.61 13.34
CA ILE A 40 2.22 -12.58 12.21
C ILE A 40 2.22 -11.21 11.50
N PRO A 41 2.39 -10.08 12.22
CA PRO A 41 2.28 -8.74 11.63
C PRO A 41 3.35 -8.45 10.57
N ASP A 42 4.48 -9.14 10.61
CA ASP A 42 5.61 -8.93 9.69
C ASP A 42 5.41 -9.61 8.32
N GLU A 43 4.39 -10.47 8.19
CA GLU A 43 3.97 -11.09 6.91
C GLU A 43 3.08 -10.17 6.08
N GLU A 44 3.00 -8.88 6.45
CA GLU A 44 2.24 -7.86 5.74
C GLU A 44 2.63 -7.79 4.26
N THR A 45 1.61 -7.86 3.40
CA THR A 45 1.74 -7.62 1.97
C THR A 45 0.64 -6.66 1.54
N ILE A 46 1.00 -5.40 1.32
CA ILE A 46 0.07 -4.35 0.90
C ILE A 46 0.35 -3.89 -0.52
N LEU A 47 -0.68 -3.48 -1.24
CA LEU A 47 -0.52 -2.82 -2.53
C LEU A 47 -0.19 -1.35 -2.30
N TRP A 48 0.86 -0.86 -2.95
CA TRP A 48 1.34 0.50 -2.83
C TRP A 48 1.63 1.10 -4.20
N ARG A 49 1.77 2.43 -4.24
CA ARG A 49 2.07 3.19 -5.45
C ARG A 49 3.18 4.17 -5.15
N ALA A 50 4.02 4.44 -6.14
CA ALA A 50 5.12 5.39 -6.03
C ALA A 50 5.23 6.22 -7.31
N VAL A 51 5.74 7.45 -7.16
CA VAL A 51 6.16 8.29 -8.27
C VAL A 51 7.67 8.29 -8.31
N LEU A 52 8.24 7.92 -9.46
CA LEU A 52 9.67 7.81 -9.67
C LEU A 52 10.09 8.83 -10.74
N ALA A 53 11.25 9.44 -10.55
CA ALA A 53 11.85 10.36 -11.50
C ALA A 53 13.05 9.71 -12.21
N PRO A 54 13.44 10.17 -13.41
CA PRO A 54 14.62 9.67 -14.11
C PRO A 54 15.91 9.74 -13.28
N LYS A 55 16.85 8.84 -13.57
CA LYS A 55 18.19 8.91 -12.98
C LYS A 55 18.84 10.25 -13.33
N GLY A 56 19.37 10.94 -12.34
CA GLY A 56 20.03 12.24 -12.52
C GLY A 56 19.10 13.45 -12.48
N THR A 57 17.80 13.29 -12.17
CA THR A 57 16.93 14.43 -11.87
C THR A 57 17.57 15.30 -10.78
N PRO A 58 17.68 16.64 -10.98
CA PRO A 58 18.30 17.52 -10.01
C PRO A 58 17.64 17.41 -8.62
N PRO A 59 18.41 17.35 -7.51
CA PRO A 59 17.85 17.20 -6.17
C PRO A 59 16.79 18.25 -5.82
N ALA A 60 16.97 19.49 -6.28
CA ALA A 60 16.01 20.56 -6.09
C ALA A 60 14.64 20.26 -6.72
N LYS A 61 14.61 19.60 -7.89
CA LYS A 61 13.35 19.19 -8.55
C LYS A 61 12.71 17.99 -7.88
N VAL A 62 13.51 17.07 -7.34
CA VAL A 62 12.98 15.97 -6.51
C VAL A 62 12.31 16.54 -5.26
N ALA A 63 12.99 17.45 -4.55
CA ALA A 63 12.44 18.08 -3.35
C ALA A 63 11.15 18.87 -3.63
N GLU A 64 11.08 19.59 -4.76
CA GLU A 64 9.87 20.28 -5.21
C GLU A 64 8.70 19.30 -5.43
N LEU A 65 8.94 18.19 -6.13
CA LEU A 65 7.93 17.16 -6.36
C LEU A 65 7.48 16.51 -5.06
N GLU A 66 8.41 16.12 -4.18
CA GLU A 66 8.09 15.52 -2.88
C GLU A 66 7.17 16.43 -2.04
N ALA A 67 7.46 17.73 -1.99
CA ALA A 67 6.64 18.71 -1.27
C ALA A 67 5.24 18.85 -1.89
N VAL A 68 5.14 18.90 -3.22
CA VAL A 68 3.85 18.99 -3.92
C VAL A 68 3.00 17.73 -3.71
N PHE A 69 3.60 16.55 -3.83
CA PHE A 69 2.89 15.29 -3.61
C PHE A 69 2.44 15.13 -2.16
N GLU A 70 3.27 15.49 -1.19
CA GLU A 70 2.87 15.46 0.22
C GLU A 70 1.72 16.43 0.48
N LYS A 71 1.78 17.66 -0.05
CA LYS A 71 0.67 18.62 0.06
C LYS A 71 -0.62 18.08 -0.56
N ALA A 72 -0.54 17.51 -1.76
CA ALA A 72 -1.69 16.95 -2.46
C ALA A 72 -2.29 15.73 -1.72
N ALA A 73 -1.44 14.84 -1.21
CA ALA A 73 -1.85 13.66 -0.45
C ALA A 73 -2.60 14.03 0.84
N ASN A 74 -2.14 15.10 1.52
CA ASN A 74 -2.74 15.58 2.75
C ASN A 74 -3.94 16.53 2.55
N ALA A 75 -4.27 16.88 1.30
CA ALA A 75 -5.41 17.74 1.01
C ALA A 75 -6.73 17.09 1.46
N PRO A 76 -7.70 17.87 2.00
CA PRO A 76 -8.96 17.30 2.51
C PRO A 76 -9.72 16.46 1.49
N ALA A 77 -9.75 16.90 0.23
CA ALA A 77 -10.38 16.15 -0.85
C ALA A 77 -9.73 14.78 -1.09
N THR A 78 -8.39 14.71 -1.03
CA THR A 78 -7.65 13.46 -1.18
C THR A 78 -7.88 12.53 0.00
N ARG A 79 -7.83 13.05 1.24
CA ARG A 79 -8.13 12.24 2.43
C ARG A 79 -9.53 11.66 2.36
N LYS A 80 -10.53 12.50 2.07
CA LYS A 80 -11.92 12.05 1.91
C LYS A 80 -12.05 10.97 0.84
N PHE A 81 -11.42 11.16 -0.32
CA PHE A 81 -11.44 10.15 -1.38
C PHE A 81 -10.85 8.81 -0.93
N LEU A 82 -9.72 8.82 -0.22
CA LEU A 82 -9.10 7.60 0.31
C LEU A 82 -9.97 6.93 1.38
N ASP A 83 -10.52 7.71 2.31
CA ASP A 83 -11.41 7.20 3.36
C ASP A 83 -12.68 6.56 2.76
N ASP A 84 -13.32 7.23 1.80
CA ASP A 84 -14.51 6.72 1.10
C ASP A 84 -14.19 5.43 0.30
N ALA A 85 -12.96 5.30 -0.19
CA ALA A 85 -12.47 4.12 -0.90
C ALA A 85 -11.96 3.00 0.04
N GLY A 86 -11.85 3.25 1.35
CA GLY A 86 -11.26 2.33 2.31
C GLY A 86 -9.74 2.13 2.15
N GLU A 87 -9.05 3.12 1.56
CA GLU A 87 -7.61 3.15 1.38
C GLU A 87 -6.93 3.87 2.56
N GLN A 88 -5.72 3.44 2.91
CA GLN A 88 -4.92 4.08 3.95
C GLN A 88 -3.84 4.97 3.35
N LEU A 89 -3.68 6.18 3.88
CA LEU A 89 -2.62 7.08 3.45
C LEU A 89 -1.33 6.85 4.25
N LEU A 90 -0.33 6.25 3.60
CA LEU A 90 1.04 6.12 4.11
C LEU A 90 2.02 6.77 3.13
N ILE A 91 2.72 7.81 3.57
CA ILE A 91 3.65 8.58 2.72
C ILE A 91 5.09 8.19 3.06
N ARG A 92 5.86 7.79 2.03
CA ARG A 92 7.31 7.59 2.09
C ARG A 92 7.98 8.48 1.04
N LYS A 93 9.10 9.11 1.39
CA LYS A 93 9.86 10.03 0.53
C LYS A 93 11.33 9.62 0.48
N GLY A 94 12.03 10.05 -0.58
CA GLY A 94 13.47 9.91 -0.73
C GLY A 94 14.05 8.56 -0.30
N PRO A 95 15.05 8.54 0.60
CA PRO A 95 15.69 7.30 1.06
C PRO A 95 14.72 6.27 1.66
N ALA A 96 13.66 6.70 2.35
CA ALA A 96 12.71 5.78 2.96
C ALA A 96 11.87 5.04 1.89
N LEU A 97 11.50 5.72 0.81
CA LEU A 97 10.84 5.08 -0.32
C LEU A 97 11.79 4.11 -1.03
N ARG A 98 13.06 4.49 -1.22
CA ARG A 98 14.07 3.60 -1.82
C ARG A 98 14.26 2.32 -1.01
N GLN A 99 14.44 2.44 0.30
CA GLN A 99 14.58 1.29 1.21
C GLN A 99 13.37 0.36 1.14
N TYR A 100 12.17 0.93 1.04
CA TYR A 100 10.95 0.15 0.91
C TYR A 100 10.89 -0.62 -0.43
N ILE A 101 11.24 0.02 -1.54
CA ILE A 101 11.33 -0.64 -2.86
C ILE A 101 12.34 -1.80 -2.82
N ASP A 102 13.51 -1.60 -2.23
CA ASP A 102 14.55 -2.64 -2.13
C ASP A 102 14.07 -3.84 -1.31
N LYS A 103 13.46 -3.57 -0.15
CA LYS A 103 12.90 -4.62 0.71
C LYS A 103 11.85 -5.45 -0.03
N GLU A 104 10.92 -4.79 -0.73
CA GLU A 104 9.85 -5.44 -1.49
C GLU A 104 10.41 -6.27 -2.65
N TYR A 105 11.38 -5.71 -3.40
CA TYR A 105 12.03 -6.40 -4.51
C TYR A 105 12.72 -7.69 -4.04
N ASP A 106 13.47 -7.64 -2.94
CA ASP A 106 14.15 -8.79 -2.37
C ASP A 106 13.17 -9.84 -1.83
N ALA A 107 12.13 -9.41 -1.11
CA ALA A 107 11.12 -10.31 -0.53
C ALA A 107 10.34 -11.05 -1.62
N LEU A 108 9.81 -10.32 -2.61
CA LEU A 108 9.06 -10.90 -3.72
C LEU A 108 9.95 -11.74 -4.63
N GLY A 109 11.20 -11.34 -4.84
CA GLY A 109 12.17 -12.14 -5.60
C GLY A 109 12.50 -13.47 -4.94
N LYS A 110 12.64 -13.50 -3.61
CA LYS A 110 12.80 -14.76 -2.85
C LYS A 110 11.55 -15.63 -2.95
N LEU A 111 10.36 -15.04 -2.79
CA LEU A 111 9.09 -15.75 -2.88
C LEU A 111 8.87 -16.36 -4.27
N ALA A 112 9.10 -15.59 -5.33
CA ALA A 112 8.95 -16.05 -6.71
C ALA A 112 9.85 -17.27 -7.00
N LYS A 113 11.12 -17.23 -6.55
CA LYS A 113 12.05 -18.36 -6.66
C LYS A 113 11.57 -19.59 -5.88
N ALA A 114 11.15 -19.40 -4.62
CA ALA A 114 10.65 -20.49 -3.78
C ALA A 114 9.40 -21.17 -4.37
N LEU A 115 8.55 -20.40 -5.06
CA LEU A 115 7.35 -20.87 -5.75
C LEU A 115 7.61 -21.37 -7.18
N ASN A 116 8.87 -21.38 -7.65
CA ASN A 116 9.24 -21.72 -9.03
C ASN A 116 8.48 -20.89 -10.09
N LEU A 117 8.20 -19.62 -9.80
CA LEU A 117 7.59 -18.69 -10.74
C LEU A 117 8.69 -18.12 -11.65
N ALA A 118 8.74 -18.60 -12.89
CA ALA A 118 9.63 -18.07 -13.93
C ALA A 118 8.88 -17.01 -14.78
N PRO A 119 9.58 -16.03 -15.37
CA PRO A 119 9.03 -15.25 -16.47
C PRO A 119 8.55 -16.22 -17.56
N GLN A 120 7.32 -16.04 -18.05
CA GLN A 120 6.87 -16.72 -19.27
C GLN A 120 7.61 -16.18 -20.49
#